data_AF-A0A947Z107-F1
#
_entry.id   AF-A0A947Z107-F1
#
_cell.length_a   1.000
_cell.length_b   1.000
_cell.length_c   1.000
_cell.angle_alpha   90.00
_cell.angle_beta   90.00
_cell.angle_gamma   90.00
#
_symmetry.space_group_name_H-M   'P 1'
#
loop_
_entity.id
_entity.type
_entity.pdbx_description
1 polymer ?
#
loop_
_entity_poly.entity_id
_entity_poly.type
_entity_poly.pdbx_seq_one_letter_code
_entity_poly.pdbx_strand_id
1 'polypeptide(L)'
;MKSFLITLFVLTVWALPQSSRACTSFIITKGASVDKSTIITYAADSHELYGELYYRPAAKHAPGTMMEVKEWDTGKVLGKIKQVPQTYAVVGNMNEHQLAISETTYGGRKELKNDKAVLDYGSLIYITLQRAKTAREAIKIMTDLVAEYGYYSSGETFSIADPNEAWIMDLIGKGPDEKGAVWVARRVPDGYVTGHANQARIRKFPLKDPENCVYAPDVISFARKKKYFEGKDEDFSFTDAYAPTNCRDLRIRDGRVWAMYHRVAPSLKISADYVMCKHGAQPIPLWVKPDKKLSVADVAALMRDHFEDTPMDMAKDPGAGPYRLPYRWRPLTWKYKGKNYLHERATATQQTGFSFVSQSRANLPGHIGGVLWFSVDDAASTVYVPMYAGILKAPRNYAVGTGSFTEFTWDSAFWTFNWVSNFAYSRYSDMIKDIRLVQSTLEKGFFDKQADFEKKALEAHKKSPAAAQKLLTEYSETAATTTVKRWQKLGQELLMKYLDGNVRNAKGKVTHPPYPDETYKSIVDATGSHLELPADDKPLTDAQRLALKPAPKKVDAAPKSSPDKKSGKVAPDTKQKTVCKKEAPCPKCDKKTRGCSCSSVADSSSSNIPVFLFFALALLPIFYRRRR
;
A
#
# COMPACT_ATOMS: atom_id res chain seq x y z
N MET A 1 46.11 -34.12 -30.43
CA MET A 1 46.19 -33.55 -29.06
C MET A 1 46.44 -32.05 -29.13
N LYS A 2 45.44 -31.22 -28.78
CA LYS A 2 45.56 -29.97 -27.98
C LYS A 2 44.18 -29.30 -27.90
N SER A 3 43.96 -28.58 -26.80
CA SER A 3 42.63 -28.18 -26.32
C SER A 3 41.98 -27.06 -27.13
N PHE A 4 40.64 -27.09 -27.20
CA PHE A 4 39.83 -25.88 -27.33
C PHE A 4 38.84 -25.84 -26.16
N LEU A 5 39.03 -24.88 -25.25
CA LEU A 5 38.10 -24.57 -24.16
C LEU A 5 37.08 -23.57 -24.68
N ILE A 6 35.80 -23.97 -24.76
CA ILE A 6 34.68 -23.06 -24.98
C ILE A 6 34.01 -22.81 -23.64
N THR A 7 34.47 -21.78 -22.93
CA THR A 7 33.90 -21.36 -21.66
C THR A 7 32.55 -20.67 -21.91
N LEU A 8 31.45 -21.38 -21.68
CA LEU A 8 30.10 -20.84 -21.87
C LEU A 8 29.78 -19.81 -20.78
N PHE A 9 30.00 -18.53 -21.08
CA PHE A 9 29.81 -17.42 -20.14
C PHE A 9 28.31 -17.10 -19.96
N VAL A 10 27.64 -17.82 -19.05
CA VAL A 10 26.23 -17.59 -18.72
C VAL A 10 26.10 -16.27 -17.96
N LEU A 11 25.81 -15.19 -18.69
CA LEU A 11 25.43 -13.89 -18.13
C LEU A 11 24.05 -13.99 -17.46
N THR A 12 24.04 -14.47 -16.22
CA THR A 12 22.92 -14.26 -15.29
C THR A 12 22.78 -12.78 -14.99
N VAL A 13 22.00 -12.08 -15.83
CA VAL A 13 21.56 -10.71 -15.54
C VAL A 13 20.68 -10.78 -14.30
N TRP A 14 21.29 -10.55 -13.13
CA TRP A 14 20.57 -10.26 -11.89
C TRP A 14 19.80 -8.95 -12.10
N ALA A 15 18.54 -9.09 -12.50
CA ALA A 15 17.60 -7.99 -12.53
C ALA A 15 17.35 -7.57 -11.08
N LEU A 16 18.17 -6.64 -10.58
CA LEU A 16 17.97 -5.98 -9.30
C LEU A 16 16.51 -5.52 -9.22
N PRO A 17 15.75 -5.88 -8.16
CA PRO A 17 14.38 -5.45 -8.02
C PRO A 17 14.38 -3.91 -7.93
N GLN A 18 13.93 -3.24 -8.99
CA GLN A 18 13.68 -1.81 -8.91
C GLN A 18 12.51 -1.62 -7.96
N SER A 19 12.74 -0.94 -6.84
CA SER A 19 11.69 -0.55 -5.89
C SER A 19 10.70 0.37 -6.59
N SER A 20 9.64 -0.23 -7.13
CA SER A 20 8.66 0.47 -7.95
C SER A 20 7.70 1.24 -7.05
N ARG A 21 8.16 2.39 -6.55
CA ARG A 21 7.26 3.42 -6.00
C ARG A 21 6.23 3.73 -7.06
N ALA A 22 4.98 3.56 -6.71
CA ALA A 22 3.87 3.65 -7.64
C ALA A 22 2.71 4.22 -6.84
N CYS A 23 2.23 5.40 -7.18
CA CYS A 23 1.38 6.21 -6.31
C CYS A 23 0.16 6.68 -7.12
N THR A 24 -0.95 6.96 -6.46
CA THR A 24 -2.14 7.56 -7.11
C THR A 24 -2.56 8.81 -6.37
N SER A 25 -2.93 9.87 -7.09
CA SER A 25 -3.44 11.12 -6.52
C SER A 25 -4.56 11.70 -7.38
N PHE A 26 -5.62 12.18 -6.74
CA PHE A 26 -6.75 12.87 -7.33
C PHE A 26 -6.88 14.28 -6.73
N ILE A 27 -7.33 15.23 -7.54
CA ILE A 27 -7.62 16.62 -7.13
C ILE A 27 -9.09 16.92 -7.40
N ILE A 28 -9.80 17.41 -6.39
CA ILE A 28 -11.20 17.84 -6.49
C ILE A 28 -11.27 19.29 -6.00
N THR A 29 -11.72 20.19 -6.87
CA THR A 29 -11.85 21.62 -6.57
C THR A 29 -13.07 21.94 -5.71
N LYS A 30 -13.07 23.13 -5.11
CA LYS A 30 -14.12 23.70 -4.26
C LYS A 30 -15.50 23.75 -4.92
N GLY A 31 -15.55 24.01 -6.22
CA GLY A 31 -16.77 23.94 -7.03
C GLY A 31 -17.22 22.50 -7.32
N ALA A 32 -16.30 21.53 -7.32
CA ALA A 32 -16.58 20.11 -7.57
C ALA A 32 -16.94 19.32 -6.30
N SER A 33 -16.63 19.82 -5.10
CA SER A 33 -17.00 19.17 -3.84
C SER A 33 -18.41 19.54 -3.36
N VAL A 34 -19.02 18.68 -2.53
CA VAL A 34 -20.34 18.91 -1.91
C VAL A 34 -20.28 20.02 -0.85
N ASP A 35 -19.28 19.98 0.02
CA ASP A 35 -19.12 20.86 1.19
C ASP A 35 -18.38 22.17 0.89
N LYS A 36 -17.93 22.38 -0.36
CA LYS A 36 -17.02 23.47 -0.77
C LYS A 36 -15.66 23.42 -0.09
N SER A 37 -15.16 22.22 0.24
CA SER A 37 -13.75 21.98 0.52
C SER A 37 -12.93 21.81 -0.76
N THR A 38 -11.64 22.11 -0.69
CA THR A 38 -10.65 21.61 -1.65
C THR A 38 -10.11 20.28 -1.15
N ILE A 39 -10.01 19.28 -2.02
CA ILE A 39 -9.63 17.91 -1.67
C ILE A 39 -8.51 17.44 -2.61
N ILE A 40 -7.43 16.90 -2.03
CA ILE A 40 -6.44 16.11 -2.76
C ILE A 40 -6.25 14.75 -2.08
N THR A 41 -5.87 13.73 -2.84
CA THR A 41 -5.59 12.39 -2.31
C THR A 41 -4.13 11.98 -2.50
N TYR A 42 -3.76 10.89 -1.85
CA TYR A 42 -2.48 10.21 -2.06
C TYR A 42 -2.64 8.75 -1.65
N ALA A 43 -2.16 7.83 -2.49
CA ALA A 43 -1.82 6.46 -2.10
C ALA A 43 -0.30 6.33 -2.26
N ALA A 44 0.40 6.12 -1.15
CA ALA A 44 1.85 6.06 -1.08
C ALA A 44 2.30 4.60 -1.17
N ASP A 45 2.37 4.04 -2.39
CA ASP A 45 2.52 2.59 -2.56
C ASP A 45 3.98 2.19 -2.89
N SER A 46 4.57 1.43 -1.96
CA SER A 46 5.94 0.92 -2.02
C SER A 46 6.06 -0.30 -1.11
N HIS A 47 6.71 -1.35 -1.61
CA HIS A 47 7.03 -2.56 -0.83
C HIS A 47 7.97 -2.31 0.36
N GLU A 48 8.58 -1.12 0.45
CA GLU A 48 9.61 -0.75 1.42
C GLU A 48 9.15 0.39 2.36
N LEU A 49 7.93 0.92 2.21
CA LEU A 49 7.39 2.03 3.01
C LEU A 49 6.47 1.51 4.13
N TYR A 50 6.84 1.79 5.39
CA TYR A 50 5.99 1.49 6.54
C TYR A 50 4.90 2.55 6.71
N GLY A 51 3.67 2.14 7.01
CA GLY A 51 2.54 3.05 7.18
C GLY A 51 2.53 3.79 8.50
N GLU A 52 2.98 5.05 8.51
CA GLU A 52 2.98 5.91 9.70
C GLU A 52 2.60 7.37 9.39
N LEU A 53 1.93 8.01 10.35
CA LEU A 53 1.54 9.42 10.33
C LEU A 53 2.65 10.27 10.92
N TYR A 54 3.38 10.98 10.06
CA TYR A 54 4.36 11.97 10.48
C TYR A 54 3.70 13.14 11.23
N TYR A 55 4.36 13.63 12.28
CA TYR A 55 4.01 14.89 12.93
C TYR A 55 5.25 15.74 13.15
N ARG A 56 5.16 17.04 12.81
CA ARG A 56 6.22 18.02 13.04
C ARG A 56 5.59 19.26 13.70
N PRO A 57 5.96 19.63 14.95
CA PRO A 57 5.40 20.80 15.62
C PRO A 57 5.93 22.09 14.99
N ALA A 58 5.16 23.17 15.10
CA ALA A 58 5.64 24.52 14.80
C ALA A 58 6.83 24.87 15.69
N ALA A 59 7.83 25.58 15.14
CA ALA A 59 9.06 25.93 15.86
C ALA A 59 9.62 27.28 15.42
N LYS A 60 10.42 27.91 16.29
CA LYS A 60 11.20 29.11 15.99
C LYS A 60 12.68 28.74 15.94
N HIS A 61 13.43 29.34 15.04
CA HIS A 61 14.84 29.03 14.78
C HIS A 61 15.68 30.31 14.82
N ALA A 62 16.93 30.21 15.29
CA ALA A 62 17.83 31.35 15.35
C ALA A 62 18.28 31.80 13.94
N PRO A 63 18.56 33.09 13.70
CA PRO A 63 19.16 33.56 12.44
C PRO A 63 20.41 32.76 12.07
N GLY A 64 20.56 32.44 10.79
CA GLY A 64 21.68 31.63 10.29
C GLY A 64 21.62 30.12 10.59
N THR A 65 20.56 29.63 11.24
CA THR A 65 20.36 28.17 11.44
C THR A 65 20.33 27.44 10.10
N MET A 66 21.07 26.32 10.01
CA MET A 66 21.05 25.42 8.86
C MET A 66 20.29 24.13 9.19
N MET A 67 19.37 23.73 8.32
CA MET A 67 18.62 22.48 8.42
C MET A 67 19.31 21.38 7.62
N GLU A 68 19.49 20.21 8.23
CA GLU A 68 19.91 18.98 7.52
C GLU A 68 18.76 18.45 6.67
N VAL A 69 19.05 18.09 5.42
CA VAL A 69 18.11 17.42 4.52
C VAL A 69 18.48 15.95 4.41
N LYS A 70 17.53 15.08 4.75
CA LYS A 70 17.60 13.63 4.58
C LYS A 70 16.63 13.24 3.47
N GLU A 71 17.07 12.37 2.56
CA GLU A 71 16.20 11.73 1.57
C GLU A 71 15.11 10.93 2.29
N TRP A 72 13.86 11.08 1.86
CA TRP A 72 12.71 10.65 2.65
C TRP A 72 12.69 9.14 2.96
N ASP A 73 12.97 8.30 1.96
CA ASP A 73 12.77 6.85 2.04
C ASP A 73 13.97 6.11 2.64
N THR A 74 15.19 6.57 2.35
CA THR A 74 16.44 5.93 2.83
C THR A 74 17.03 6.60 4.07
N GLY A 75 16.55 7.79 4.44
CA GLY A 75 17.11 8.60 5.52
C GLY A 75 18.52 9.15 5.24
N LYS A 76 19.08 8.93 4.04
CA LYS A 76 20.42 9.38 3.62
C LYS A 76 20.50 10.92 3.69
N VAL A 77 21.49 11.46 4.40
CA VAL A 77 21.77 12.90 4.39
C VAL A 77 22.21 13.31 2.98
N LEU A 78 21.48 14.24 2.37
CA LEU A 78 21.79 14.81 1.04
C LEU A 78 22.54 16.14 1.13
N GLY A 79 22.35 16.90 2.22
CA GLY A 79 23.03 18.17 2.41
C GLY A 79 22.39 19.03 3.50
N LYS A 80 22.57 20.35 3.39
CA LYS A 80 21.99 21.34 4.31
C LYS A 80 21.42 22.53 3.55
N ILE A 81 20.31 23.07 4.04
CA ILE A 81 19.66 24.29 3.52
C ILE A 81 19.53 25.34 4.62
N LYS A 82 19.35 26.62 4.24
CA LYS A 82 18.99 27.68 5.19
C LYS A 82 17.65 27.34 5.87
N GLN A 83 17.58 27.50 7.19
CA GLN A 83 16.32 27.38 7.94
C GLN A 83 15.60 28.73 8.00
N VAL A 84 14.26 28.71 7.99
CA VAL A 84 13.42 29.91 8.17
C VAL A 84 13.29 30.27 9.65
N PRO A 85 13.09 31.56 10.03
CA PRO A 85 12.98 31.96 11.44
C PRO A 85 11.80 31.32 12.20
N GLN A 86 10.73 30.93 11.50
CA GLN A 86 9.60 30.20 12.07
C GLN A 86 9.07 29.16 11.06
N THR A 87 8.72 27.97 11.56
CA THR A 87 8.10 26.87 10.81
C THR A 87 6.70 26.55 11.34
N TYR A 88 5.81 26.11 10.47
CA TYR A 88 4.43 25.72 10.78
C TYR A 88 4.32 24.26 11.25
N ALA A 89 3.25 23.96 12.00
CA ALA A 89 2.91 22.59 12.40
C ALA A 89 2.36 21.79 11.21
N VAL A 90 2.81 20.53 11.09
CA VAL A 90 2.47 19.62 9.98
C VAL A 90 2.01 18.27 10.52
N VAL A 91 0.86 17.81 10.03
CA VAL A 91 0.19 16.55 10.36
C VAL A 91 0.08 15.75 9.07
N GLY A 92 0.86 14.67 8.96
CA GLY A 92 1.06 13.94 7.71
C GLY A 92 1.50 14.89 6.59
N ASN A 93 0.65 15.02 5.58
CA ASN A 93 0.87 15.84 4.38
C ASN A 93 0.04 17.14 4.34
N MET A 94 -0.51 17.57 5.48
CA MET A 94 -1.23 18.83 5.65
C MET A 94 -0.62 19.68 6.78
N ASN A 95 -0.68 21.01 6.68
CA ASN A 95 -0.24 21.91 7.75
C ASN A 95 -1.40 22.66 8.45
N GLU A 96 -1.10 23.37 9.53
CA GLU A 96 -2.06 24.15 10.33
C GLU A 96 -2.82 25.27 9.57
N HIS A 97 -2.39 25.58 8.34
CA HIS A 97 -3.06 26.51 7.42
C HIS A 97 -3.95 25.82 6.37
N GLN A 98 -4.14 24.50 6.47
CA GLN A 98 -4.90 23.65 5.53
C GLN A 98 -4.28 23.52 4.14
N LEU A 99 -3.02 23.93 3.97
CA LEU A 99 -2.23 23.58 2.79
C LEU A 99 -1.91 22.08 2.87
N ALA A 100 -2.24 21.35 1.83
CA ALA A 100 -1.92 19.93 1.65
C ALA A 100 -1.12 19.72 0.37
N ILE A 101 -0.16 18.78 0.40
CA ILE A 101 0.68 18.43 -0.76
C ILE A 101 0.89 16.91 -0.86
N SER A 102 0.67 16.34 -2.04
CA SER A 102 1.00 14.94 -2.40
C SER A 102 1.68 14.85 -3.78
N GLU A 103 2.15 13.66 -4.16
CA GLU A 103 2.84 13.42 -5.43
C GLU A 103 2.43 12.11 -6.13
N THR A 104 2.82 11.96 -7.40
CA THR A 104 3.12 10.65 -7.98
C THR A 104 4.39 10.69 -8.86
N THR A 105 5.41 9.90 -8.53
CA THR A 105 6.62 9.69 -9.33
C THR A 105 6.34 9.16 -10.72
N TYR A 106 6.58 9.94 -11.78
CA TYR A 106 6.51 9.45 -13.16
C TYR A 106 7.84 9.00 -13.75
N GLY A 107 8.94 9.34 -13.08
CA GLY A 107 10.30 8.97 -13.46
C GLY A 107 10.84 9.86 -14.57
N GLY A 108 10.22 9.76 -15.75
CA GLY A 108 10.60 10.49 -16.96
C GLY A 108 12.00 10.11 -17.45
N ARG A 109 12.72 11.11 -17.97
CA ARG A 109 14.09 10.98 -18.48
C ARG A 109 15.11 10.70 -17.38
N LYS A 110 15.77 9.55 -17.44
CA LYS A 110 16.74 9.08 -16.42
C LYS A 110 17.98 9.96 -16.36
N GLU A 111 18.39 10.49 -17.50
CA GLU A 111 19.49 11.44 -17.72
C GLU A 111 19.25 12.82 -17.06
N LEU A 112 18.04 13.08 -16.56
CA LEU A 112 17.69 14.32 -15.86
C LEU A 112 17.74 14.22 -14.32
N LYS A 113 18.00 13.04 -13.75
CA LYS A 113 18.27 12.89 -12.31
C LYS A 113 19.63 13.52 -11.95
N ASN A 114 19.74 14.15 -10.78
CA ASN A 114 21.00 14.72 -10.27
C ASN A 114 21.31 14.19 -8.86
N ASP A 115 22.24 13.25 -8.75
CA ASP A 115 22.62 12.60 -7.49
C ASP A 115 23.47 13.48 -6.54
N LYS A 116 23.85 14.69 -6.99
CA LYS A 116 24.61 15.70 -6.23
C LYS A 116 23.73 16.81 -5.65
N ALA A 117 22.43 16.78 -5.92
CA ALA A 117 21.46 17.76 -5.43
C ALA A 117 20.95 17.44 -4.02
N VAL A 118 20.38 18.46 -3.35
CA VAL A 118 20.03 18.37 -1.91
C VAL A 118 18.55 18.01 -1.65
N LEU A 119 17.60 18.44 -2.50
CA LEU A 119 16.17 18.21 -2.27
C LEU A 119 15.66 17.01 -3.09
N ASP A 120 15.31 15.92 -2.42
CA ASP A 120 14.37 14.92 -2.93
C ASP A 120 12.91 15.40 -2.84
N TYR A 121 11.98 14.69 -3.50
CA TYR A 121 10.56 15.06 -3.50
C TYR A 121 9.92 15.03 -2.11
N GLY A 122 10.27 14.07 -1.25
CA GLY A 122 9.65 13.91 0.07
C GLY A 122 10.10 15.00 1.03
N SER A 123 11.40 15.32 1.07
CA SER A 123 11.88 16.48 1.80
C SER A 123 11.33 17.79 1.22
N LEU A 124 11.24 17.94 -0.11
CA LEU A 124 10.64 19.13 -0.75
C LEU A 124 9.19 19.36 -0.29
N ILE A 125 8.36 18.31 -0.23
CA ILE A 125 6.99 18.35 0.31
C ILE A 125 7.01 18.82 1.77
N TYR A 126 7.71 18.10 2.65
CA TYR A 126 7.63 18.37 4.09
C TYR A 126 8.31 19.67 4.52
N ILE A 127 9.35 20.12 3.81
CA ILE A 127 9.99 21.42 4.03
C ILE A 127 9.07 22.55 3.56
N THR A 128 8.34 22.38 2.46
CA THR A 128 7.36 23.37 1.97
C THR A 128 6.15 23.47 2.90
N LEU A 129 5.60 22.36 3.38
CA LEU A 129 4.49 22.36 4.35
C LEU A 129 4.85 23.07 5.66
N GLN A 130 6.12 23.05 6.08
CA GLN A 130 6.62 23.81 7.22
C GLN A 130 6.82 25.31 6.94
N ARG A 131 6.69 25.79 5.69
CA ARG A 131 7.12 27.13 5.25
C ARG A 131 6.07 27.94 4.49
N ALA A 132 5.08 27.30 3.85
CA ALA A 132 4.02 27.96 3.08
C ALA A 132 2.65 27.88 3.79
N LYS A 133 1.76 28.84 3.52
CA LYS A 133 0.35 28.86 3.98
C LYS A 133 -0.66 28.61 2.87
N THR A 134 -0.28 28.89 1.61
CA THR A 134 -1.15 28.79 0.43
C THR A 134 -0.51 27.93 -0.66
N ALA A 135 -1.32 27.43 -1.60
CA ALA A 135 -0.86 26.62 -2.72
C ALA A 135 0.10 27.39 -3.65
N ARG A 136 -0.18 28.68 -3.89
CA ARG A 136 0.66 29.55 -4.72
C ARG A 136 2.00 29.88 -4.06
N GLU A 137 2.01 30.10 -2.75
CA GLU A 137 3.23 30.24 -1.94
C GLU A 137 4.03 28.92 -1.90
N ALA A 138 3.36 27.77 -1.81
CA ALA A 138 3.99 26.46 -1.84
C ALA A 138 4.73 26.21 -3.16
N ILE A 139 4.09 26.48 -4.31
CA ILE A 139 4.74 26.40 -5.63
C ILE A 139 5.99 27.29 -5.66
N LYS A 140 5.91 28.53 -5.17
CA LYS A 140 7.08 29.42 -5.12
C LYS A 140 8.19 28.86 -4.24
N ILE A 141 7.89 28.41 -3.02
CA ILE A 141 8.90 27.89 -2.08
C ILE A 141 9.53 26.58 -2.61
N MET A 142 8.76 25.69 -3.23
CA MET A 142 9.30 24.48 -3.86
C MET A 142 10.29 24.83 -4.98
N THR A 143 9.94 25.80 -5.83
CA THR A 143 10.73 26.17 -7.01
C THR A 143 11.96 27.01 -6.65
N ASP A 144 11.85 27.92 -5.67
CA ASP A 144 12.98 28.64 -5.06
C ASP A 144 14.01 27.65 -4.45
N LEU A 145 13.55 26.69 -3.63
CA LEU A 145 14.42 25.69 -2.98
C LEU A 145 15.16 24.83 -4.01
N VAL A 146 14.44 24.37 -5.04
CA VAL A 146 15.03 23.58 -6.13
C VAL A 146 16.02 24.40 -6.96
N ALA A 147 15.78 25.70 -7.17
CA ALA A 147 16.74 26.57 -7.84
C ALA A 147 18.03 26.80 -7.00
N GLU A 148 17.90 27.07 -5.70
CA GLU A 148 19.06 27.34 -4.83
C GLU A 148 19.92 26.09 -4.57
N TYR A 149 19.29 24.93 -4.32
CA TYR A 149 19.98 23.72 -3.83
C TYR A 149 19.92 22.50 -4.77
N GLY A 150 19.24 22.61 -5.91
CA GLY A 150 19.08 21.52 -6.88
C GLY A 150 18.01 20.49 -6.50
N TYR A 151 17.70 19.60 -7.44
CA TYR A 151 16.71 18.55 -7.27
C TYR A 151 17.28 17.13 -7.47
N TYR A 152 17.10 16.25 -6.48
CA TYR A 152 17.72 14.93 -6.39
C TYR A 152 16.89 13.79 -7.00
N SER A 153 15.57 13.96 -7.00
CA SER A 153 14.62 12.95 -7.45
C SER A 153 14.50 12.87 -8.97
N SER A 154 13.70 11.91 -9.43
CA SER A 154 13.26 11.79 -10.81
C SER A 154 12.11 12.76 -11.12
N GLY A 155 11.44 12.61 -12.27
CA GLY A 155 10.24 13.41 -12.56
C GLY A 155 9.05 13.02 -11.67
N GLU A 156 8.40 14.03 -11.07
CA GLU A 156 7.27 13.89 -10.15
C GLU A 156 6.13 14.84 -10.57
N THR A 157 4.88 14.38 -10.42
CA THR A 157 3.70 15.25 -10.50
C THR A 157 3.23 15.53 -9.09
N PHE A 158 3.07 16.79 -8.70
CA PHE A 158 2.56 17.21 -7.40
C PHE A 158 1.10 17.66 -7.48
N SER A 159 0.31 17.26 -6.47
CA SER A 159 -0.98 17.86 -6.12
C SER A 159 -0.75 18.83 -4.98
N ILE A 160 -1.10 20.11 -5.17
CA ILE A 160 -0.90 21.19 -4.20
C ILE A 160 -2.23 21.91 -4.00
N ALA A 161 -2.78 21.92 -2.79
CA ALA A 161 -4.10 22.50 -2.52
C ALA A 161 -4.19 23.24 -1.19
N ASP A 162 -4.95 24.32 -1.17
CA ASP A 162 -5.38 25.07 0.00
C ASP A 162 -6.91 25.28 -0.02
N PRO A 163 -7.54 25.95 0.97
CA PRO A 163 -9.00 26.15 0.99
C PRO A 163 -9.64 26.94 -0.18
N ASN A 164 -8.85 27.45 -1.13
CA ASN A 164 -9.28 28.31 -2.23
C ASN A 164 -8.72 27.91 -3.61
N GLU A 165 -7.51 27.37 -3.67
CA GLU A 165 -6.87 26.94 -4.92
C GLU A 165 -6.43 25.46 -4.88
N ALA A 166 -6.49 24.80 -6.03
CA ALA A 166 -5.88 23.50 -6.26
C ALA A 166 -5.05 23.54 -7.54
N TRP A 167 -3.86 22.94 -7.50
CA TRP A 167 -2.87 22.98 -8.57
C TRP A 167 -2.32 21.57 -8.83
N ILE A 168 -2.17 21.24 -10.12
CA ILE A 168 -1.36 20.11 -10.59
C ILE A 168 -0.04 20.65 -11.13
N MET A 169 1.08 20.07 -10.72
CA MET A 169 2.42 20.56 -11.07
C MET A 169 3.34 19.42 -11.50
N ASP A 170 3.70 19.38 -12.78
CA ASP A 170 4.72 18.44 -13.29
C ASP A 170 6.11 19.09 -13.15
N LEU A 171 7.07 18.37 -12.58
CA LEU A 171 8.45 18.84 -12.35
C LEU A 171 9.47 17.74 -12.64
N ILE A 172 10.62 18.07 -13.22
CA ILE A 172 11.78 17.17 -13.39
C ILE A 172 13.10 17.92 -13.27
N GLY A 173 14.15 17.26 -12.75
CA GLY A 173 15.50 17.83 -12.65
C GLY A 173 16.12 18.20 -14.02
N LYS A 174 17.28 18.87 -13.99
CA LYS A 174 18.04 19.25 -15.21
C LYS A 174 19.24 18.34 -15.52
N GLY A 175 19.39 17.24 -14.78
CA GLY A 175 20.55 16.33 -14.87
C GLY A 175 21.74 16.80 -14.02
N PRO A 176 22.87 16.07 -14.06
CA PRO A 176 24.05 16.35 -13.23
C PRO A 176 24.82 17.61 -13.64
N ASP A 177 24.64 18.08 -14.88
CA ASP A 177 25.41 19.18 -15.49
C ASP A 177 24.85 20.58 -15.15
N GLU A 178 23.58 20.66 -14.72
CA GLU A 178 22.86 21.91 -14.54
C GLU A 178 22.00 21.84 -13.27
N LYS A 179 22.09 22.84 -12.40
CA LYS A 179 21.34 22.86 -11.14
C LYS A 179 19.86 23.23 -11.40
N GLY A 180 18.98 22.52 -10.71
CA GLY A 180 17.56 22.86 -10.58
C GLY A 180 16.65 21.89 -11.33
N ALA A 181 15.46 22.38 -11.67
CA ALA A 181 14.42 21.63 -12.36
C ALA A 181 13.72 22.51 -13.41
N VAL A 182 13.09 21.85 -14.37
CA VAL A 182 12.06 22.44 -15.24
C VAL A 182 10.70 21.93 -14.80
N TRP A 183 9.68 22.79 -14.84
CA TRP A 183 8.38 22.51 -14.25
C TRP A 183 7.27 23.37 -14.88
N VAL A 184 6.03 22.89 -14.77
CA VAL A 184 4.80 23.63 -15.09
C VAL A 184 3.77 23.32 -14.02
N ALA A 185 3.13 24.35 -13.45
CA ALA A 185 1.99 24.23 -12.55
C ALA A 185 0.74 24.85 -13.20
N ARG A 186 -0.36 24.11 -13.19
CA ARG A 186 -1.68 24.55 -13.67
C ARG A 186 -2.68 24.57 -12.53
N ARG A 187 -3.39 25.68 -12.37
CA ARG A 187 -4.57 25.75 -11.50
C ARG A 187 -5.66 24.88 -12.11
N VAL A 188 -6.22 23.98 -11.32
CA VAL A 188 -7.38 23.19 -11.74
C VAL A 188 -8.60 24.12 -11.72
N PRO A 189 -9.37 24.27 -12.82
CA PRO A 189 -10.49 25.19 -12.86
C PRO A 189 -11.58 24.83 -11.84
N ASP A 190 -12.20 25.83 -11.22
CA ASP A 190 -13.19 25.54 -10.19
C ASP A 190 -14.43 24.83 -10.76
N GLY A 191 -14.90 23.79 -10.08
CA GLY A 191 -15.93 22.89 -10.61
C GLY A 191 -15.38 21.68 -11.36
N TYR A 192 -14.06 21.55 -11.53
CA TYR A 192 -13.42 20.41 -12.19
C TYR A 192 -12.65 19.51 -11.22
N VAL A 193 -12.32 18.31 -11.70
CA VAL A 193 -11.50 17.31 -11.01
C VAL A 193 -10.41 16.78 -11.94
N THR A 194 -9.29 16.32 -11.37
CA THR A 194 -8.21 15.66 -12.12
C THR A 194 -7.54 14.56 -11.30
N GLY A 195 -6.56 13.87 -11.90
CA GLY A 195 -5.70 12.90 -11.24
C GLY A 195 -4.38 12.74 -11.97
N HIS A 196 -3.38 12.26 -11.23
CA HIS A 196 -2.11 11.80 -11.76
C HIS A 196 -1.71 10.49 -11.07
N ALA A 197 -0.98 9.66 -11.82
CA ALA A 197 -0.89 8.23 -11.56
C ALA A 197 0.46 7.66 -12.01
N ASN A 198 1.56 8.27 -11.58
CA ASN A 198 2.92 7.99 -12.08
C ASN A 198 3.12 8.35 -13.56
N GLN A 199 2.39 9.35 -14.08
CA GLN A 199 2.58 9.89 -15.43
C GLN A 199 2.41 11.41 -15.37
N ALA A 200 3.33 12.16 -15.99
CA ALA A 200 3.14 13.60 -16.19
C ALA A 200 1.94 13.84 -17.11
N ARG A 201 1.13 14.85 -16.80
CA ARG A 201 -0.20 15.06 -17.43
C ARG A 201 -0.26 16.34 -18.26
N ILE A 202 0.56 17.34 -17.93
CA ILE A 202 0.52 18.65 -18.58
C ILE A 202 1.18 18.53 -19.96
N ARG A 203 0.36 18.65 -21.00
CA ARG A 203 0.80 18.69 -22.40
C ARG A 203 1.06 20.15 -22.81
N LYS A 204 0.26 20.73 -23.71
CA LYS A 204 0.28 22.18 -24.01
C LYS A 204 -0.24 23.00 -22.83
N PHE A 205 0.30 24.20 -22.62
CA PHE A 205 -0.11 25.13 -21.56
C PHE A 205 -0.03 26.61 -22.02
N PRO A 206 -0.82 27.53 -21.45
CA PRO A 206 -0.81 28.92 -21.86
C PRO A 206 0.43 29.66 -21.33
N LEU A 207 1.14 30.32 -22.24
CA LEU A 207 2.35 31.09 -21.90
C LEU A 207 2.06 32.49 -21.34
N LYS A 208 0.79 32.94 -21.41
CA LYS A 208 0.34 34.31 -21.08
C LYS A 208 -0.87 34.30 -20.11
N ASP A 209 -0.81 33.46 -19.09
CA ASP A 209 -1.86 33.28 -18.07
C ASP A 209 -1.24 33.01 -16.68
N PRO A 210 -0.57 34.00 -16.07
CA PRO A 210 0.12 33.81 -14.79
C PRO A 210 -0.83 33.52 -13.63
N GLU A 211 -2.14 33.72 -13.80
CA GLU A 211 -3.13 33.44 -12.76
C GLU A 211 -3.50 31.96 -12.65
N ASN A 212 -3.43 31.21 -13.76
CA ASN A 212 -3.80 29.79 -13.82
C ASN A 212 -2.67 28.90 -14.36
N CYS A 213 -1.53 29.48 -14.75
CA CYS A 213 -0.38 28.77 -15.29
C CYS A 213 0.94 29.48 -14.96
N VAL A 214 1.77 28.85 -14.12
CA VAL A 214 3.14 29.30 -13.83
C VAL A 214 4.12 28.17 -14.15
N TYR A 215 5.30 28.51 -14.68
CA TYR A 215 6.25 27.53 -15.21
C TYR A 215 7.70 28.03 -15.08
N ALA A 216 8.66 27.10 -15.16
CA ALA A 216 10.09 27.45 -15.18
C ALA A 216 10.39 28.34 -16.40
N PRO A 217 11.06 29.51 -16.25
CA PRO A 217 11.31 30.42 -17.37
C PRO A 217 12.01 29.80 -18.57
N ASP A 218 12.82 28.75 -18.35
CA ASP A 218 13.56 28.04 -19.39
C ASP A 218 12.94 26.68 -19.81
N VAL A 219 11.68 26.38 -19.43
CA VAL A 219 11.03 25.07 -19.64
C VAL A 219 11.03 24.60 -21.10
N ILE A 220 10.96 25.53 -22.07
CA ILE A 220 11.00 25.20 -23.52
C ILE A 220 12.45 25.25 -24.05
N SER A 221 13.23 26.27 -23.68
CA SER A 221 14.63 26.40 -24.12
C SER A 221 15.52 25.27 -23.62
N PHE A 222 15.27 24.71 -22.43
CA PHE A 222 15.96 23.52 -21.93
C PHE A 222 15.62 22.27 -22.74
N ALA A 223 14.35 22.09 -23.13
CA ALA A 223 13.95 20.99 -24.03
C ALA A 223 14.65 21.09 -25.39
N ARG A 224 14.75 22.31 -25.96
CA ARG A 224 15.50 22.57 -27.20
C ARG A 224 17.00 22.28 -27.02
N LYS A 225 17.61 22.78 -25.94
CA LYS A 225 19.03 22.55 -25.56
C LYS A 225 19.38 21.06 -25.46
N LYS A 226 18.47 20.23 -24.91
CA LYS A 226 18.64 18.78 -24.79
C LYS A 226 18.09 17.98 -26.00
N LYS A 227 17.60 18.65 -27.06
CA LYS A 227 16.98 18.05 -28.26
C LYS A 227 15.75 17.16 -27.97
N TYR A 228 14.96 17.53 -26.96
CA TYR A 228 13.69 16.88 -26.65
C TYR A 228 12.49 17.54 -27.35
N PHE A 229 12.68 18.71 -27.96
CA PHE A 229 11.64 19.45 -28.65
C PHE A 229 12.18 20.33 -29.79
N GLU A 230 11.49 20.31 -30.93
CA GLU A 230 11.68 21.17 -32.09
C GLU A 230 10.30 21.65 -32.59
N GLY A 231 10.24 22.75 -33.36
CA GLY A 231 8.98 23.43 -33.72
C GLY A 231 8.79 24.75 -32.98
N LYS A 232 7.54 25.23 -32.85
CA LYS A 232 7.18 26.50 -32.20
C LYS A 232 6.87 26.34 -30.71
N ASP A 233 6.98 27.40 -29.92
CA ASP A 233 6.66 27.35 -28.48
C ASP A 233 5.17 27.04 -28.20
N GLU A 234 4.26 27.42 -29.11
CA GLU A 234 2.83 27.06 -29.06
C GLU A 234 2.55 25.56 -29.30
N ASP A 235 3.56 24.80 -29.76
CA ASP A 235 3.51 23.35 -29.96
C ASP A 235 4.20 22.57 -28.85
N PHE A 236 4.80 23.25 -27.87
CA PHE A 236 5.50 22.58 -26.77
C PHE A 236 4.54 21.79 -25.87
N SER A 237 4.97 20.57 -25.51
CA SER A 237 4.23 19.66 -24.63
C SER A 237 5.15 19.12 -23.56
N PHE A 238 4.90 19.45 -22.29
CA PHE A 238 5.81 19.06 -21.19
C PHE A 238 5.86 17.53 -21.02
N THR A 239 4.70 16.86 -21.05
CA THR A 239 4.63 15.38 -20.99
C THR A 239 5.46 14.71 -22.08
N ASP A 240 5.35 15.13 -23.33
CA ASP A 240 6.05 14.46 -24.44
C ASP A 240 7.55 14.77 -24.45
N ALA A 241 7.92 16.00 -24.08
CA ALA A 241 9.32 16.41 -23.97
C ALA A 241 10.05 15.68 -22.83
N TYR A 242 9.45 15.56 -21.63
CA TYR A 242 10.15 15.14 -20.40
C TYR A 242 9.71 13.79 -19.80
N ALA A 243 8.50 13.33 -20.12
CA ALA A 243 7.91 12.09 -19.62
C ALA A 243 7.41 11.14 -20.73
N PRO A 244 8.24 10.85 -21.76
CA PRO A 244 7.85 10.01 -22.89
C PRO A 244 7.37 8.63 -22.40
N THR A 245 6.23 8.19 -22.93
CA THR A 245 5.49 7.03 -22.42
C THR A 245 5.28 5.97 -23.50
N ASN A 246 4.83 4.78 -23.10
CA ASN A 246 4.59 3.64 -24.00
C ASN A 246 3.32 2.87 -23.58
N CYS A 247 2.86 1.90 -24.38
CA CYS A 247 1.61 1.17 -24.13
C CYS A 247 1.50 0.50 -22.75
N ARG A 248 2.60 -0.01 -22.18
CA ARG A 248 2.60 -0.57 -20.82
C ARG A 248 2.36 0.53 -19.81
N ASP A 249 3.09 1.63 -19.95
CA ASP A 249 3.01 2.77 -19.04
C ASP A 249 1.63 3.45 -19.12
N LEU A 250 1.00 3.58 -20.29
CA LEU A 250 -0.39 4.08 -20.40
C LEU A 250 -1.40 3.26 -19.59
N ARG A 251 -1.33 1.92 -19.69
CA ARG A 251 -2.22 0.99 -18.97
C ARG A 251 -2.01 1.06 -17.44
N ILE A 252 -0.77 0.91 -16.97
CA ILE A 252 -0.48 0.90 -15.52
C ILE A 252 -0.42 2.30 -14.86
N ARG A 253 -0.54 3.38 -15.63
CA ARG A 253 -0.51 4.79 -15.16
C ARG A 253 -1.83 5.50 -15.44
N ASP A 254 -1.99 6.05 -16.65
CA ASP A 254 -3.13 6.86 -17.05
C ASP A 254 -4.47 6.11 -16.97
N GLY A 255 -4.45 4.77 -17.06
CA GLY A 255 -5.60 3.90 -16.79
C GLY A 255 -6.35 4.24 -15.50
N ARG A 256 -5.63 4.48 -14.39
CA ARG A 256 -6.23 4.85 -13.09
C ARG A 256 -6.94 6.20 -13.12
N VAL A 257 -6.41 7.17 -13.87
CA VAL A 257 -7.04 8.47 -14.06
C VAL A 257 -8.26 8.36 -14.97
N TRP A 258 -8.18 7.52 -16.02
CA TRP A 258 -9.34 7.20 -16.85
C TRP A 258 -10.46 6.55 -16.04
N ALA A 259 -10.14 5.59 -15.16
CA ALA A 259 -11.12 4.93 -14.31
C ALA A 259 -11.83 5.93 -13.40
N MET A 260 -11.08 6.82 -12.75
CA MET A 260 -11.63 7.91 -11.95
C MET A 260 -12.57 8.81 -12.78
N TYR A 261 -12.18 9.21 -13.99
CA TYR A 261 -13.06 9.97 -14.89
C TYR A 261 -14.31 9.18 -15.31
N HIS A 262 -14.19 7.87 -15.55
CA HIS A 262 -15.29 6.98 -15.89
C HIS A 262 -16.32 6.86 -14.75
N ARG A 263 -15.89 6.89 -13.48
CA ARG A 263 -16.79 6.93 -12.32
C ARG A 263 -17.51 8.28 -12.16
N VAL A 264 -16.78 9.40 -12.28
CA VAL A 264 -17.30 10.73 -11.88
C VAL A 264 -17.94 11.52 -13.01
N ALA A 265 -17.61 11.23 -14.27
CA ALA A 265 -18.13 11.92 -15.46
C ALA A 265 -18.57 10.97 -16.59
N PRO A 266 -19.37 9.92 -16.31
CA PRO A 266 -19.82 8.96 -17.34
C PRO A 266 -20.60 9.62 -18.48
N SER A 267 -21.23 10.79 -18.28
CA SER A 267 -21.87 11.57 -19.36
C SER A 267 -20.92 11.92 -20.51
N LEU A 268 -19.62 12.11 -20.22
CA LEU A 268 -18.59 12.47 -21.20
C LEU A 268 -18.16 11.28 -22.08
N LYS A 269 -18.52 10.04 -21.72
CA LYS A 269 -18.24 8.81 -22.49
C LYS A 269 -16.77 8.67 -22.94
N ILE A 270 -15.82 9.13 -22.10
CA ILE A 270 -14.39 9.13 -22.42
C ILE A 270 -13.93 7.70 -22.68
N SER A 271 -13.48 7.43 -23.90
CA SER A 271 -13.09 6.07 -24.30
C SER A 271 -11.81 5.60 -23.60
N ALA A 272 -11.76 4.31 -23.28
CA ALA A 272 -10.55 3.64 -22.76
C ALA A 272 -9.45 3.49 -23.82
N ASP A 273 -9.71 3.82 -25.09
CA ASP A 273 -8.83 3.50 -26.23
C ASP A 273 -7.39 4.02 -26.07
N TYR A 274 -7.20 5.22 -25.51
CA TYR A 274 -5.87 5.77 -25.26
C TYR A 274 -5.13 5.02 -24.15
N VAL A 275 -5.77 4.76 -23.01
CA VAL A 275 -5.13 4.02 -21.92
C VAL A 275 -4.87 2.56 -22.30
N MET A 276 -5.72 1.97 -23.14
CA MET A 276 -5.52 0.65 -23.75
C MET A 276 -4.53 0.65 -24.94
N CYS A 277 -3.91 1.78 -25.27
CA CYS A 277 -2.95 1.98 -26.35
C CYS A 277 -3.44 1.57 -27.76
N LYS A 278 -4.69 1.89 -28.11
CA LYS A 278 -5.17 1.73 -29.50
C LYS A 278 -4.60 2.84 -30.39
N HIS A 279 -4.27 2.47 -31.62
CA HIS A 279 -3.71 3.39 -32.62
C HIS A 279 -4.68 4.55 -32.93
N GLY A 280 -4.16 5.78 -33.00
CA GLY A 280 -4.92 7.01 -33.29
C GLY A 280 -5.73 7.59 -32.11
N ALA A 281 -5.79 6.90 -30.97
CA ALA A 281 -6.53 7.37 -29.80
C ALA A 281 -5.91 8.64 -29.19
N GLN A 282 -6.76 9.63 -28.87
CA GLN A 282 -6.33 10.91 -28.32
C GLN A 282 -6.12 10.85 -26.80
N PRO A 283 -5.12 11.56 -26.24
CA PRO A 283 -4.91 11.63 -24.80
C PRO A 283 -6.16 12.04 -24.02
N ILE A 284 -6.43 11.35 -22.92
CA ILE A 284 -7.51 11.74 -22.00
C ILE A 284 -7.23 13.13 -21.40
N PRO A 285 -8.25 13.96 -21.15
CA PRO A 285 -8.07 15.38 -20.84
C PRO A 285 -7.31 15.62 -19.52
N LEU A 286 -6.74 16.82 -19.35
CA LEU A 286 -6.03 17.20 -18.12
C LEU A 286 -6.97 17.36 -16.91
N TRP A 287 -8.28 17.54 -17.12
CA TRP A 287 -9.32 17.55 -16.09
C TRP A 287 -10.69 17.32 -16.73
N VAL A 288 -11.66 16.90 -15.91
CA VAL A 288 -13.08 16.76 -16.30
C VAL A 288 -13.97 17.50 -15.32
N LYS A 289 -15.14 17.94 -15.78
CA LYS A 289 -16.23 18.35 -14.89
C LYS A 289 -17.00 17.09 -14.51
N PRO A 290 -17.17 16.78 -13.21
CA PRO A 290 -17.94 15.61 -12.80
C PRO A 290 -19.45 15.85 -12.98
N ASP A 291 -20.20 14.79 -13.23
CA ASP A 291 -21.67 14.82 -13.44
C ASP A 291 -22.42 15.23 -12.15
N LYS A 292 -21.78 15.01 -10.99
CA LYS A 292 -22.28 15.37 -9.67
C LYS A 292 -21.12 15.90 -8.81
N LYS A 293 -21.44 16.72 -7.82
CA LYS A 293 -20.48 17.11 -6.77
C LYS A 293 -20.09 15.90 -5.93
N LEU A 294 -18.83 15.83 -5.51
CA LEU A 294 -18.26 14.73 -4.75
C LEU A 294 -18.14 15.07 -3.26
N SER A 295 -18.54 14.16 -2.38
CA SER A 295 -18.24 14.23 -0.95
C SER A 295 -16.87 13.62 -0.65
N VAL A 296 -16.36 13.81 0.58
CA VAL A 296 -15.15 13.12 1.05
C VAL A 296 -15.31 11.59 0.97
N ALA A 297 -16.52 11.07 1.22
CA ALA A 297 -16.81 9.64 1.12
C ALA A 297 -16.74 9.13 -0.34
N ASP A 298 -17.22 9.92 -1.32
CA ASP A 298 -17.10 9.58 -2.74
C ASP A 298 -15.63 9.56 -3.18
N VAL A 299 -14.83 10.56 -2.75
CA VAL A 299 -13.39 10.60 -3.04
C VAL A 299 -12.64 9.45 -2.36
N ALA A 300 -12.99 9.11 -1.12
CA ALA A 300 -12.47 7.93 -0.43
C ALA A 300 -12.83 6.62 -1.16
N ALA A 301 -13.99 6.54 -1.83
CA ALA A 301 -14.37 5.40 -2.66
C ALA A 301 -13.58 5.35 -3.99
N LEU A 302 -13.24 6.48 -4.62
CA LEU A 302 -12.38 6.50 -5.81
C LEU A 302 -10.98 5.95 -5.52
N MET A 303 -10.47 6.13 -4.30
CA MET A 303 -9.20 5.53 -3.85
C MET A 303 -9.27 4.00 -3.67
N ARG A 304 -10.45 3.38 -3.80
CA ARG A 304 -10.71 1.94 -3.60
C ARG A 304 -10.93 1.17 -4.90
N ASP A 305 -10.70 1.82 -6.04
CA ASP A 305 -11.02 1.31 -7.37
C ASP A 305 -9.99 0.30 -7.90
N HIS A 306 -10.49 -0.82 -8.44
CA HIS A 306 -9.75 -1.88 -9.11
C HIS A 306 -10.22 -2.10 -10.57
N PHE A 307 -10.69 -1.04 -11.22
CA PHE A 307 -11.27 -1.06 -12.56
C PHE A 307 -12.58 -1.85 -12.69
N GLU A 308 -13.33 -2.04 -11.59
CA GLU A 308 -14.56 -2.84 -11.56
C GLU A 308 -15.52 -2.43 -12.69
N ASP A 309 -16.05 -3.41 -13.43
CA ASP A 309 -16.98 -3.22 -14.56
C ASP A 309 -16.40 -2.50 -15.79
N THR A 310 -15.07 -2.51 -15.95
CA THR A 310 -14.37 -2.04 -17.16
C THR A 310 -13.54 -3.15 -17.82
N PRO A 311 -12.98 -2.97 -19.02
CA PRO A 311 -12.08 -3.94 -19.66
C PRO A 311 -10.74 -4.20 -18.92
N MET A 312 -10.46 -3.46 -17.84
CA MET A 312 -9.26 -3.58 -17.02
C MET A 312 -9.53 -4.29 -15.67
N ASP A 313 -10.77 -4.78 -15.46
CA ASP A 313 -11.25 -5.44 -14.24
C ASP A 313 -10.54 -6.79 -14.00
N MET A 314 -9.58 -6.79 -13.08
CA MET A 314 -8.82 -7.98 -12.68
C MET A 314 -9.61 -8.94 -11.78
N ALA A 315 -10.87 -8.65 -11.39
CA ALA A 315 -11.70 -9.63 -10.68
C ALA A 315 -12.39 -10.63 -11.64
N LYS A 316 -12.24 -10.43 -12.96
CA LYS A 316 -12.92 -11.19 -14.03
C LYS A 316 -12.03 -12.12 -14.86
N ASP A 317 -10.71 -12.13 -14.66
CA ASP A 317 -9.78 -13.07 -15.33
C ASP A 317 -9.36 -14.24 -14.41
N PRO A 318 -8.89 -15.38 -14.95
CA PRO A 318 -8.57 -16.57 -14.16
C PRO A 318 -7.54 -16.37 -13.03
N GLY A 319 -6.67 -15.35 -13.12
CA GLY A 319 -5.72 -15.00 -12.06
C GLY A 319 -6.37 -14.48 -10.78
N ALA A 320 -7.68 -14.20 -10.79
CA ALA A 320 -8.45 -13.81 -9.62
C ALA A 320 -8.82 -15.01 -8.72
N GLY A 321 -8.73 -16.24 -9.26
CA GLY A 321 -9.13 -17.46 -8.58
C GLY A 321 -10.64 -17.54 -8.25
N PRO A 322 -11.08 -18.61 -7.55
CA PRO A 322 -12.49 -18.82 -7.22
C PRO A 322 -13.13 -17.71 -6.38
N TYR A 323 -12.32 -16.95 -5.63
CA TYR A 323 -12.76 -15.89 -4.74
C TYR A 323 -12.52 -14.47 -5.29
N ARG A 324 -12.33 -14.35 -6.61
CA ARG A 324 -12.33 -13.08 -7.37
C ARG A 324 -11.42 -12.00 -6.76
N LEU A 325 -10.18 -12.36 -6.47
CA LEU A 325 -9.16 -11.44 -5.95
C LEU A 325 -8.76 -10.41 -7.03
N PRO A 326 -8.96 -9.09 -6.82
CA PRO A 326 -8.66 -8.07 -7.83
C PRO A 326 -7.16 -7.74 -7.93
N TYR A 327 -6.32 -8.30 -7.07
CA TYR A 327 -4.89 -8.01 -7.01
C TYR A 327 -4.06 -9.02 -7.80
N ARG A 328 -2.89 -8.58 -8.26
CA ARG A 328 -1.87 -9.45 -8.86
C ARG A 328 -0.54 -9.23 -8.15
N TRP A 329 0.10 -10.33 -7.74
CA TRP A 329 1.43 -10.30 -7.16
C TRP A 329 2.45 -9.92 -8.25
N ARG A 330 3.50 -9.19 -7.86
CA ARG A 330 4.50 -8.70 -8.83
C ARG A 330 5.32 -9.87 -9.40
N PRO A 331 5.81 -9.80 -10.66
CA PRO A 331 5.87 -8.63 -11.55
C PRO A 331 4.56 -8.32 -12.28
N LEU A 332 4.35 -7.03 -12.64
CA LEU A 332 3.21 -6.61 -13.47
C LEU A 332 3.32 -7.04 -14.95
N THR A 333 4.42 -7.66 -15.37
CA THR A 333 4.69 -7.99 -16.78
C THR A 333 5.45 -9.30 -16.92
N TRP A 334 5.05 -10.13 -17.88
CA TRP A 334 5.73 -11.40 -18.19
C TRP A 334 5.85 -11.63 -19.70
N LYS A 335 6.60 -12.67 -20.08
CA LYS A 335 6.70 -13.16 -21.46
C LYS A 335 6.13 -14.57 -21.57
N TYR A 336 5.40 -14.85 -22.64
CA TYR A 336 4.91 -16.19 -22.97
C TYR A 336 4.84 -16.35 -24.49
N LYS A 337 5.33 -17.48 -25.02
CA LYS A 337 5.41 -17.78 -26.47
C LYS A 337 5.88 -16.58 -27.32
N GLY A 338 6.95 -15.91 -26.88
CA GLY A 338 7.57 -14.75 -27.54
C GLY A 338 6.85 -13.40 -27.37
N LYS A 339 5.61 -13.38 -26.86
CA LYS A 339 4.82 -12.15 -26.65
C LYS A 339 4.98 -11.61 -25.23
N ASN A 340 4.91 -10.28 -25.09
CA ASN A 340 4.85 -9.61 -23.78
C ASN A 340 3.39 -9.49 -23.32
N TYR A 341 3.17 -9.63 -22.02
CA TYR A 341 1.86 -9.52 -21.37
C TYR A 341 1.99 -8.65 -20.11
N LEU A 342 0.86 -8.14 -19.60
CA LEU A 342 0.82 -7.34 -18.38
C LEU A 342 -0.45 -7.57 -17.57
N HIS A 343 -0.31 -7.38 -16.25
CA HIS A 343 -1.41 -7.16 -15.32
C HIS A 343 -1.60 -5.65 -15.15
N GLU A 344 -2.85 -5.24 -14.92
CA GLU A 344 -3.17 -3.84 -14.70
C GLU A 344 -2.68 -3.36 -13.34
N ARG A 345 -2.64 -2.03 -13.16
CA ARG A 345 -2.38 -1.42 -11.85
C ARG A 345 -3.61 -0.66 -11.38
N ALA A 346 -4.38 -1.29 -10.49
CA ALA A 346 -5.49 -0.70 -9.76
C ALA A 346 -5.06 0.52 -8.93
N THR A 347 -6.02 1.38 -8.57
CA THR A 347 -5.80 2.54 -7.69
C THR A 347 -5.51 2.08 -6.26
N ALA A 348 -6.29 1.11 -5.77
CA ALA A 348 -5.98 0.38 -4.54
C ALA A 348 -4.97 -0.74 -4.80
N THR A 349 -4.09 -1.01 -3.85
CA THR A 349 -3.09 -2.08 -3.95
C THR A 349 -2.57 -2.51 -2.57
N GLN A 350 -2.18 -3.78 -2.47
CA GLN A 350 -1.53 -4.42 -1.32
C GLN A 350 -0.15 -3.86 -0.94
N GLN A 351 0.20 -2.67 -1.45
CA GLN A 351 1.51 -2.05 -1.41
C GLN A 351 1.45 -0.65 -0.78
N THR A 352 0.25 -0.16 -0.45
CA THR A 352 0.01 1.13 0.19
C THR A 352 0.62 1.14 1.58
N GLY A 353 1.68 1.94 1.79
CA GLY A 353 2.18 2.23 3.13
C GLY A 353 1.10 3.01 3.89
N PHE A 354 0.70 4.15 3.34
CA PHE A 354 -0.44 4.94 3.79
C PHE A 354 -1.22 5.56 2.63
N SER A 355 -2.49 5.86 2.90
CA SER A 355 -3.36 6.61 1.98
C SER A 355 -4.03 7.76 2.72
N PHE A 356 -4.40 8.82 2.00
CA PHE A 356 -5.25 9.88 2.56
C PHE A 356 -6.18 10.53 1.56
N VAL A 357 -7.22 11.16 2.11
CA VAL A 357 -8.06 12.18 1.47
C VAL A 357 -7.96 13.47 2.30
N SER A 358 -7.53 14.58 1.73
CA SER A 358 -7.49 15.87 2.40
C SER A 358 -8.84 16.56 2.35
N GLN A 359 -9.16 17.42 3.31
CA GLN A 359 -10.34 18.27 3.31
C GLN A 359 -9.96 19.67 3.81
N SER A 360 -9.84 20.63 2.91
CA SER A 360 -9.41 22.01 3.20
C SER A 360 -10.58 22.98 3.00
N ARG A 361 -11.06 23.60 4.08
CA ARG A 361 -12.34 24.32 4.18
C ARG A 361 -12.17 25.78 4.59
N ALA A 362 -12.56 26.69 3.70
CA ALA A 362 -12.29 28.13 3.85
C ALA A 362 -13.15 28.84 4.91
N ASN A 363 -14.22 28.20 5.37
CA ASN A 363 -15.16 28.73 6.37
C ASN A 363 -14.79 28.40 7.82
N LEU A 364 -13.62 27.81 8.06
CA LEU A 364 -13.17 27.34 9.38
C LEU A 364 -11.72 27.79 9.67
N PRO A 365 -11.35 28.06 10.94
CA PRO A 365 -9.96 28.34 11.33
C PRO A 365 -9.04 27.18 10.94
N GLY A 366 -7.82 27.47 10.47
CA GLY A 366 -6.99 26.47 9.77
C GLY A 366 -6.83 25.12 10.48
N HIS A 367 -6.50 25.15 11.76
CA HIS A 367 -6.33 23.95 12.60
C HIS A 367 -7.62 23.11 12.80
N ILE A 368 -8.83 23.68 12.58
CA ILE A 368 -10.13 22.98 12.61
C ILE A 368 -10.60 22.62 11.20
N GLY A 369 -10.44 23.53 10.24
CA GLY A 369 -10.91 23.35 8.87
C GLY A 369 -10.20 22.21 8.15
N GLY A 370 -8.88 22.08 8.36
CA GLY A 370 -8.06 21.07 7.72
C GLY A 370 -8.25 19.71 8.38
N VAL A 371 -8.70 18.72 7.59
CA VAL A 371 -8.73 17.31 8.00
C VAL A 371 -7.93 16.48 7.00
N LEU A 372 -6.98 15.70 7.49
CA LEU A 372 -6.35 14.62 6.75
C LEU A 372 -7.07 13.33 7.13
N TRP A 373 -7.99 12.87 6.29
CA TRP A 373 -8.64 11.58 6.45
C TRP A 373 -7.62 10.51 6.08
N PHE A 374 -6.97 9.93 7.09
CA PHE A 374 -5.73 9.16 6.95
C PHE A 374 -5.95 7.68 7.23
N SER A 375 -5.29 6.83 6.45
CA SER A 375 -5.35 5.38 6.59
C SER A 375 -4.00 4.74 6.26
N VAL A 376 -3.88 3.45 6.59
CA VAL A 376 -2.66 2.64 6.41
C VAL A 376 -3.05 1.27 5.84
N ASP A 377 -2.13 0.62 5.13
CA ASP A 377 -2.41 -0.57 4.31
C ASP A 377 -3.41 -0.28 3.15
N ASP A 378 -3.76 -1.31 2.38
CA ASP A 378 -4.61 -1.26 1.19
C ASP A 378 -5.90 -0.43 1.39
N ALA A 379 -6.07 0.58 0.53
CA ALA A 379 -7.20 1.51 0.55
C ALA A 379 -8.59 0.83 0.55
N ALA A 380 -8.75 -0.30 -0.13
CA ALA A 380 -10.00 -1.04 -0.21
C ALA A 380 -10.35 -1.79 1.09
N SER A 381 -9.35 -2.13 1.91
CA SER A 381 -9.48 -2.89 3.16
C SER A 381 -9.04 -2.10 4.41
N THR A 382 -9.03 -0.77 4.33
CA THR A 382 -8.66 0.12 5.44
C THR A 382 -9.77 1.12 5.80
N VAL A 383 -9.58 1.89 6.87
CA VAL A 383 -10.51 2.95 7.34
C VAL A 383 -9.80 4.30 7.35
N TYR A 384 -10.40 5.30 6.70
CA TYR A 384 -9.95 6.68 6.74
C TYR A 384 -10.37 7.35 8.05
N VAL A 385 -9.42 7.48 8.98
CA VAL A 385 -9.62 8.11 10.29
C VAL A 385 -9.34 9.62 10.20
N PRO A 386 -10.22 10.49 10.73
CA PRO A 386 -10.01 11.95 10.68
C PRO A 386 -8.85 12.40 11.58
N MET A 387 -7.75 12.85 10.95
CA MET A 387 -6.62 13.50 11.62
C MET A 387 -6.67 14.99 11.34
N TYR A 388 -7.05 15.80 12.34
CA TYR A 388 -7.15 17.25 12.15
C TYR A 388 -5.77 17.91 12.02
N ALA A 389 -5.65 18.94 11.17
CA ALA A 389 -4.44 19.76 11.02
C ALA A 389 -3.98 20.42 12.34
N GLY A 390 -4.90 20.56 13.30
CA GLY A 390 -4.66 21.13 14.61
C GLY A 390 -4.15 20.19 15.71
N ILE A 391 -3.97 18.89 15.45
CA ILE A 391 -3.53 17.97 16.52
C ILE A 391 -2.10 18.25 16.97
N LEU A 392 -1.86 18.10 18.28
CA LEU A 392 -0.58 18.43 18.92
C LEU A 392 0.44 17.27 18.90
N LYS A 393 0.03 16.11 18.35
CA LYS A 393 0.78 14.87 18.17
C LYS A 393 0.00 13.92 17.25
N ALA A 394 0.69 13.04 16.53
CA ALA A 394 0.06 11.91 15.85
C ALA A 394 -0.49 10.90 16.88
N PRO A 395 -1.67 10.27 16.66
CA PRO A 395 -2.19 9.24 17.57
C PRO A 395 -1.29 8.03 17.71
N ARG A 396 -1.20 7.49 18.93
CA ARG A 396 -0.29 6.37 19.30
C ARG A 396 -0.29 5.20 18.31
N ASN A 397 -1.44 4.82 17.74
CA ASN A 397 -1.51 3.67 16.82
C ASN A 397 -0.96 3.93 15.41
N TYR A 398 -0.90 5.19 14.99
CA TYR A 398 -0.45 5.62 13.65
C TYR A 398 0.89 6.35 13.70
N ALA A 399 1.36 6.78 14.87
CA ALA A 399 2.56 7.61 15.02
C ALA A 399 3.85 6.91 14.55
N VAL A 400 4.85 7.74 14.22
CA VAL A 400 6.20 7.29 13.87
C VAL A 400 6.80 6.42 14.96
N GLY A 401 7.34 5.26 14.58
CA GLY A 401 7.96 4.32 15.52
C GLY A 401 6.96 3.59 16.43
N THR A 402 5.73 3.37 15.97
CA THR A 402 4.76 2.51 16.68
C THR A 402 5.06 1.03 16.52
N GLY A 403 5.54 0.64 15.34
CA GLY A 403 6.19 -0.63 15.04
C GLY A 403 7.13 -0.38 13.85
N SER A 404 7.58 -1.45 13.20
CA SER A 404 8.40 -1.36 11.98
C SER A 404 8.30 -2.65 11.18
N PHE A 405 8.88 -2.71 9.97
CA PHE A 405 9.03 -3.99 9.26
C PHE A 405 9.85 -5.04 10.04
N THR A 406 10.61 -4.63 11.06
CA THR A 406 11.35 -5.51 11.98
C THR A 406 10.65 -5.76 13.32
N GLU A 407 9.50 -5.12 13.59
CA GLU A 407 8.78 -5.22 14.87
C GLU A 407 7.26 -5.22 14.66
N PHE A 408 6.63 -6.38 14.87
CA PHE A 408 5.18 -6.53 14.89
C PHE A 408 4.62 -6.15 16.26
N THR A 409 3.55 -5.36 16.27
CA THR A 409 2.78 -5.08 17.49
C THR A 409 1.33 -4.77 17.17
N TRP A 410 0.42 -5.23 18.03
CA TRP A 410 -1.02 -4.92 17.95
C TRP A 410 -1.33 -3.44 18.21
N ASP A 411 -0.41 -2.68 18.82
CA ASP A 411 -0.53 -1.23 18.91
C ASP A 411 -0.52 -0.56 17.53
N SER A 412 0.15 -1.16 16.54
CA SER A 412 0.26 -0.60 15.19
C SER A 412 -1.04 -0.76 14.40
N ALA A 413 -1.54 0.37 13.88
CA ALA A 413 -2.59 0.38 12.89
C ALA A 413 -2.14 -0.39 11.63
N PHE A 414 -0.95 -0.09 11.07
CA PHE A 414 -0.45 -0.72 9.84
C PHE A 414 -0.45 -2.24 9.93
N TRP A 415 0.03 -2.79 11.05
CA TRP A 415 0.02 -4.24 11.27
C TRP A 415 -1.36 -4.83 11.55
N THR A 416 -2.23 -4.09 12.26
CA THR A 416 -3.62 -4.49 12.49
C THR A 416 -4.42 -4.56 11.18
N PHE A 417 -4.24 -3.60 10.27
CA PHE A 417 -4.89 -3.61 8.95
C PHE A 417 -4.31 -4.71 8.06
N ASN A 418 -2.97 -4.83 7.97
CA ASN A 418 -2.29 -5.87 7.21
C ASN A 418 -2.75 -7.28 7.58
N TRP A 419 -2.96 -7.58 8.88
CA TRP A 419 -3.46 -8.88 9.31
C TRP A 419 -4.84 -9.22 8.72
N VAL A 420 -5.75 -8.24 8.68
CA VAL A 420 -7.11 -8.41 8.14
C VAL A 420 -7.10 -8.50 6.62
N SER A 421 -6.35 -7.63 5.93
CA SER A 421 -6.28 -7.63 4.46
C SER A 421 -5.61 -8.91 3.91
N ASN A 422 -4.48 -9.33 4.50
CA ASN A 422 -3.77 -10.53 4.07
C ASN A 422 -4.57 -11.82 4.32
N PHE A 423 -5.35 -11.90 5.42
CA PHE A 423 -6.29 -12.99 5.60
C PHE A 423 -7.43 -12.94 4.56
N ALA A 424 -7.97 -11.74 4.29
CA ALA A 424 -9.03 -11.54 3.31
C ALA A 424 -8.64 -11.94 1.88
N TYR A 425 -7.40 -11.74 1.45
CA TYR A 425 -6.93 -12.13 0.11
C TYR A 425 -7.14 -13.62 -0.20
N SER A 426 -7.16 -14.49 0.82
CA SER A 426 -7.43 -15.93 0.63
C SER A 426 -8.86 -16.25 0.18
N ARG A 427 -9.84 -15.38 0.51
CA ARG A 427 -11.28 -15.59 0.24
C ARG A 427 -12.01 -14.27 -0.03
N TYR A 428 -11.40 -13.42 -0.86
CA TYR A 428 -11.73 -11.99 -0.98
C TYR A 428 -13.21 -11.72 -1.20
N SER A 429 -13.83 -12.36 -2.21
CA SER A 429 -15.25 -12.17 -2.55
C SER A 429 -16.23 -12.42 -1.40
N ASP A 430 -15.85 -13.15 -0.35
CA ASP A 430 -16.68 -13.36 0.83
C ASP A 430 -16.28 -12.44 1.98
N MET A 431 -15.00 -12.42 2.37
CA MET A 431 -14.54 -11.62 3.52
C MET A 431 -14.68 -10.12 3.30
N ILE A 432 -14.54 -9.62 2.06
CA ILE A 432 -14.64 -8.19 1.75
C ILE A 432 -16.03 -7.62 2.08
N LYS A 433 -17.07 -8.46 2.12
CA LYS A 433 -18.45 -8.06 2.47
C LYS A 433 -18.55 -7.64 3.94
N ASP A 434 -17.98 -8.43 4.85
CA ASP A 434 -17.93 -8.10 6.28
C ASP A 434 -16.98 -6.91 6.56
N ILE A 435 -15.85 -6.87 5.85
CA ILE A 435 -14.86 -5.77 5.95
C ILE A 435 -15.48 -4.44 5.54
N ARG A 436 -16.15 -4.37 4.37
CA ARG A 436 -16.82 -3.17 3.88
C ARG A 436 -17.98 -2.73 4.79
N LEU A 437 -18.67 -3.67 5.47
CA LEU A 437 -19.69 -3.34 6.46
C LEU A 437 -19.09 -2.63 7.69
N VAL A 438 -17.98 -3.13 8.25
CA VAL A 438 -17.31 -2.48 9.39
C VAL A 438 -16.64 -1.16 8.99
N GLN A 439 -15.99 -1.12 7.82
CA GLN A 439 -15.41 0.09 7.22
C GLN A 439 -16.45 1.21 7.10
N SER A 440 -17.55 0.96 6.39
CA SER A 440 -18.60 1.96 6.19
C SER A 440 -19.32 2.36 7.48
N THR A 441 -19.48 1.45 8.44
CA THR A 441 -20.04 1.77 9.77
C THR A 441 -19.13 2.74 10.54
N LEU A 442 -17.81 2.55 10.50
CA LEU A 442 -16.84 3.44 11.16
C LEU A 442 -16.76 4.81 10.46
N GLU A 443 -16.60 4.83 9.13
CA GLU A 443 -16.46 6.06 8.35
C GLU A 443 -17.72 6.92 8.42
N LYS A 444 -18.91 6.33 8.22
CA LYS A 444 -20.19 7.04 8.43
C LYS A 444 -20.29 7.58 9.86
N GLY A 445 -19.86 6.79 10.85
CA GLY A 445 -19.82 7.18 12.26
C GLY A 445 -18.88 8.35 12.58
N PHE A 446 -17.93 8.68 11.69
CA PHE A 446 -17.13 9.91 11.75
C PHE A 446 -17.81 11.07 11.02
N PHE A 447 -18.24 10.86 9.76
CA PHE A 447 -18.92 11.89 8.95
C PHE A 447 -20.19 12.43 9.65
N ASP A 448 -21.04 11.55 10.18
CA ASP A 448 -22.27 11.92 10.92
C ASP A 448 -22.00 12.85 12.11
N LYS A 449 -20.83 12.74 12.74
CA LYS A 449 -20.47 13.47 13.96
C LYS A 449 -19.59 14.69 13.71
N GLN A 450 -19.10 14.87 12.47
CA GLN A 450 -18.07 15.87 12.15
C GLN A 450 -18.54 17.29 12.50
N ALA A 451 -19.71 17.71 12.00
CA ALA A 451 -20.21 19.07 12.19
C ALA A 451 -20.49 19.41 13.68
N ASP A 452 -21.08 18.49 14.44
CA ASP A 452 -21.35 18.67 15.87
C ASP A 452 -20.08 18.68 16.73
N PHE A 453 -19.05 17.93 16.31
CA PHE A 453 -17.74 17.97 16.94
C PHE A 453 -17.01 19.29 16.63
N GLU A 454 -17.01 19.71 15.38
CA GLU A 454 -16.35 20.95 14.95
C GLU A 454 -17.01 22.20 15.52
N LYS A 455 -18.33 22.18 15.72
CA LYS A 455 -19.04 23.21 16.50
C LYS A 455 -18.47 23.34 17.92
N LYS A 456 -18.18 22.23 18.60
CA LYS A 456 -17.54 22.22 19.94
C LYS A 456 -16.09 22.70 19.87
N ALA A 457 -15.35 22.35 18.81
CA ALA A 457 -14.00 22.87 18.56
C ALA A 457 -13.98 24.38 18.31
N LEU A 458 -14.98 24.95 17.62
CA LEU A 458 -15.16 26.39 17.44
C LEU A 458 -15.46 27.11 18.77
N GLU A 459 -16.35 26.56 19.61
CA GLU A 459 -16.60 27.13 20.95
C GLU A 459 -15.38 27.02 21.87
N ALA A 460 -14.53 26.01 21.71
CA ALA A 460 -13.23 25.92 22.38
C ALA A 460 -12.23 26.96 21.83
N HIS A 461 -12.19 27.14 20.50
CA HIS A 461 -11.31 28.10 19.82
C HIS A 461 -11.53 29.54 20.28
N LYS A 462 -12.80 29.94 20.49
CA LYS A 462 -13.17 31.26 21.06
C LYS A 462 -12.55 31.52 22.44
N LYS A 463 -12.24 30.48 23.21
CA LYS A 463 -11.55 30.57 24.51
C LYS A 463 -10.03 30.62 24.32
N SER A 464 -9.50 29.73 23.49
CA SER A 464 -8.16 29.85 22.89
C SER A 464 -7.96 28.82 21.77
N PRO A 465 -7.08 29.07 20.78
CA PRO A 465 -6.68 28.06 19.80
C PRO A 465 -6.16 26.77 20.45
N ALA A 466 -5.37 26.88 21.52
CA ALA A 466 -4.83 25.73 22.26
C ALA A 466 -5.93 24.84 22.87
N ALA A 467 -7.04 25.42 23.35
CA ALA A 467 -8.18 24.65 23.86
C ALA A 467 -8.88 23.84 22.74
N ALA A 468 -8.98 24.40 21.53
CA ALA A 468 -9.45 23.65 20.37
C ALA A 468 -8.45 22.54 19.99
N GLN A 469 -7.16 22.86 19.84
CA GLN A 469 -6.13 21.89 19.46
C GLN A 469 -6.04 20.69 20.42
N LYS A 470 -6.24 20.91 21.73
CA LYS A 470 -6.37 19.82 22.71
C LYS A 470 -7.56 18.91 22.38
N LEU A 471 -8.75 19.48 22.21
CA LEU A 471 -9.97 18.73 21.89
C LEU A 471 -9.87 17.96 20.56
N LEU A 472 -9.26 18.56 19.53
CA LEU A 472 -8.97 17.93 18.24
C LEU A 472 -8.01 16.74 18.39
N THR A 473 -7.00 16.86 19.25
CA THR A 473 -6.04 15.79 19.56
C THR A 473 -6.75 14.63 20.25
N GLU A 474 -7.52 14.90 21.32
CA GLU A 474 -8.27 13.90 22.08
C GLU A 474 -9.29 13.13 21.21
N TYR A 475 -9.98 13.83 20.29
CA TYR A 475 -10.87 13.21 19.32
C TYR A 475 -10.13 12.29 18.35
N SER A 476 -9.05 12.76 17.73
CA SER A 476 -8.28 11.99 16.74
C SER A 476 -7.61 10.76 17.38
N GLU A 477 -7.12 10.88 18.62
CA GLU A 477 -6.61 9.75 19.39
C GLU A 477 -7.69 8.73 19.76
N THR A 478 -8.89 9.20 20.13
CA THR A 478 -10.04 8.33 20.42
C THR A 478 -10.51 7.60 19.17
N ALA A 479 -10.62 8.29 18.03
CA ALA A 479 -11.02 7.73 16.75
C ALA A 479 -10.02 6.67 16.26
N ALA A 480 -8.72 6.95 16.33
CA ALA A 480 -7.65 6.01 16.02
C ALA A 480 -7.70 4.76 16.91
N THR A 481 -7.73 4.93 18.23
CA THR A 481 -7.73 3.83 19.20
C THR A 481 -8.97 2.93 19.05
N THR A 482 -10.14 3.54 18.84
CA THR A 482 -11.42 2.81 18.65
C THR A 482 -11.43 2.04 17.33
N THR A 483 -10.91 2.65 16.25
CA THR A 483 -10.79 1.99 14.94
C THR A 483 -9.92 0.75 15.03
N VAL A 484 -8.70 0.86 15.56
CA VAL A 484 -7.75 -0.27 15.66
C VAL A 484 -8.31 -1.39 16.52
N LYS A 485 -8.93 -1.09 17.68
CA LYS A 485 -9.60 -2.10 18.50
C LYS A 485 -10.78 -2.78 17.79
N ARG A 486 -11.59 -2.04 17.01
CA ARG A 486 -12.66 -2.65 16.21
C ARG A 486 -12.11 -3.51 15.07
N TRP A 487 -10.98 -3.13 14.48
CA TRP A 487 -10.35 -3.86 13.38
C TRP A 487 -9.65 -5.15 13.84
N GLN A 488 -8.99 -5.12 15.00
CA GLN A 488 -8.54 -6.33 15.70
C GLN A 488 -9.72 -7.29 15.94
N LYS A 489 -10.87 -6.76 16.38
CA LYS A 489 -12.06 -7.57 16.60
C LYS A 489 -12.65 -8.14 15.30
N LEU A 490 -12.56 -7.39 14.19
CA LEU A 490 -12.97 -7.85 12.86
C LEU A 490 -12.11 -9.03 12.38
N GLY A 491 -10.78 -8.98 12.55
CA GLY A 491 -9.92 -10.11 12.19
C GLY A 491 -10.25 -11.40 12.97
N GLN A 492 -10.59 -11.28 14.26
CA GLN A 492 -11.09 -12.42 15.05
C GLN A 492 -12.41 -12.95 14.51
N GLU A 493 -13.35 -12.06 14.16
CA GLU A 493 -14.67 -12.42 13.63
C GLU A 493 -14.56 -13.12 12.28
N LEU A 494 -13.72 -12.62 11.38
CA LEU A 494 -13.40 -13.27 10.10
C LEU A 494 -12.80 -14.65 10.31
N LEU A 495 -11.78 -14.79 11.17
CA LEU A 495 -11.13 -16.08 11.45
C LEU A 495 -12.13 -17.11 11.97
N MET A 496 -12.99 -16.75 12.93
CA MET A 496 -14.02 -17.66 13.46
C MET A 496 -15.09 -18.01 12.42
N LYS A 497 -15.45 -17.07 11.54
CA LYS A 497 -16.50 -17.24 10.51
C LYS A 497 -16.03 -18.09 9.33
N TYR A 498 -14.77 -17.97 8.94
CA TYR A 498 -14.19 -18.55 7.72
C TYR A 498 -13.13 -19.64 7.96
N LEU A 499 -13.03 -20.14 9.20
CA LEU A 499 -12.08 -21.18 9.63
C LEU A 499 -12.06 -22.39 8.69
N ASP A 500 -10.87 -22.84 8.31
CA ASP A 500 -10.61 -24.03 7.48
C ASP A 500 -11.38 -24.07 6.15
N GLY A 501 -11.64 -22.90 5.55
CA GLY A 501 -12.37 -22.77 4.28
C GLY A 501 -13.89 -22.95 4.38
N ASN A 502 -14.42 -23.14 5.59
CA ASN A 502 -15.85 -23.18 5.87
C ASN A 502 -16.47 -21.77 5.77
N VAL A 503 -17.80 -21.69 5.79
CA VAL A 503 -18.52 -20.46 6.12
C VAL A 503 -19.53 -20.73 7.23
N ARG A 504 -19.39 -20.09 8.38
CA ARG A 504 -20.38 -20.14 9.47
C ARG A 504 -21.46 -19.09 9.27
N ASN A 505 -22.72 -19.48 9.42
CA ASN A 505 -23.85 -18.54 9.46
C ASN A 505 -24.02 -17.91 10.85
N ALA A 506 -24.97 -16.99 11.00
CA ALA A 506 -25.24 -16.28 12.26
C ALA A 506 -25.66 -17.18 13.45
N LYS A 507 -25.97 -18.46 13.22
CA LYS A 507 -26.24 -19.48 14.26
C LYS A 507 -25.02 -20.40 14.51
N GLY A 508 -23.84 -20.04 14.00
CA GLY A 508 -22.60 -20.83 14.12
C GLY A 508 -22.54 -22.09 13.25
N LYS A 509 -23.63 -22.46 12.56
CA LYS A 509 -23.69 -23.65 11.69
C LYS A 509 -22.76 -23.48 10.50
N VAL A 510 -21.90 -24.47 10.30
CA VAL A 510 -21.03 -24.60 9.12
C VAL A 510 -21.85 -24.83 7.86
N THR A 511 -21.42 -24.16 6.79
CA THR A 511 -21.83 -24.38 5.41
C THR A 511 -20.59 -24.50 4.54
N HIS A 512 -20.71 -25.22 3.43
CA HIS A 512 -19.66 -25.38 2.43
C HIS A 512 -20.18 -24.81 1.10
N PRO A 513 -20.07 -23.48 0.87
CA PRO A 513 -20.39 -22.91 -0.43
C PRO A 513 -19.47 -23.53 -1.49
N PRO A 514 -20.00 -24.02 -2.62
CA PRO A 514 -19.18 -24.56 -3.71
C PRO A 514 -18.32 -23.46 -4.34
N TYR A 515 -17.30 -23.86 -5.10
CA TYR A 515 -16.61 -22.93 -5.99
C TYR A 515 -17.54 -22.48 -7.14
N PRO A 516 -17.24 -21.36 -7.83
CA PRO A 516 -17.91 -21.03 -9.08
C PRO A 516 -17.73 -22.13 -10.14
N ASP A 517 -18.73 -22.36 -10.98
CA ASP A 517 -18.73 -23.42 -12.00
C ASP A 517 -17.54 -23.32 -12.95
N GLU A 518 -17.07 -22.11 -13.24
CA GLU A 518 -15.88 -21.88 -14.08
C GLU A 518 -14.60 -22.43 -13.42
N THR A 519 -14.56 -22.50 -12.08
CA THR A 519 -13.44 -23.11 -11.34
C THR A 519 -13.48 -24.62 -11.49
N TYR A 520 -14.63 -25.26 -11.27
CA TYR A 520 -14.77 -26.71 -11.47
C TYR A 520 -14.49 -27.10 -12.93
N LYS A 521 -14.98 -26.31 -13.89
CA LYS A 521 -14.63 -26.49 -15.30
C LYS A 521 -13.13 -26.38 -15.53
N SER A 522 -12.45 -25.36 -15.00
CA SER A 522 -10.99 -25.21 -15.18
C SER A 522 -10.19 -26.39 -14.59
N ILE A 523 -10.70 -27.02 -13.53
CA ILE A 523 -10.11 -28.22 -12.93
C ILE A 523 -10.29 -29.42 -13.87
N VAL A 524 -11.49 -29.64 -14.43
CA VAL A 524 -11.76 -30.71 -15.40
C VAL A 524 -10.96 -30.51 -16.70
N ASP A 525 -11.01 -29.31 -17.29
CA ASP A 525 -10.27 -28.95 -18.51
C ASP A 525 -8.75 -29.14 -18.35
N ALA A 526 -8.20 -28.99 -17.14
CA ALA A 526 -6.78 -29.18 -16.84
C ALA A 526 -6.38 -30.61 -16.44
N THR A 527 -7.32 -31.45 -16.01
CA THR A 527 -7.04 -32.82 -15.52
C THR A 527 -7.57 -33.93 -16.43
N GLY A 528 -8.47 -33.61 -17.36
CA GLY A 528 -9.16 -34.61 -18.19
C GLY A 528 -9.91 -35.62 -17.33
N SER A 529 -9.91 -36.89 -17.74
CA SER A 529 -10.59 -37.98 -17.04
C SER A 529 -9.91 -38.40 -15.72
N HIS A 530 -8.86 -37.74 -15.25
CA HIS A 530 -8.18 -38.10 -13.99
C HIS A 530 -9.08 -37.96 -12.74
N LEU A 531 -10.03 -37.01 -12.78
CA LEU A 531 -10.99 -36.77 -11.71
C LEU A 531 -12.41 -37.28 -12.04
N GLU A 532 -12.54 -38.06 -13.11
CA GLU A 532 -13.82 -38.64 -13.54
C GLU A 532 -14.14 -39.89 -12.71
N LEU A 533 -15.34 -39.92 -12.13
CA LEU A 533 -15.87 -41.09 -11.42
C LEU A 533 -16.62 -42.01 -12.40
N PRO A 534 -16.66 -43.34 -12.15
CA PRO A 534 -17.46 -44.26 -12.97
C PRO A 534 -18.93 -43.83 -13.04
N ALA A 535 -19.55 -43.97 -14.21
CA ALA A 535 -20.96 -43.63 -14.42
C ALA A 535 -21.94 -44.46 -13.56
N ASP A 536 -21.47 -45.55 -12.96
CA ASP A 536 -22.20 -46.42 -12.03
C ASP A 536 -21.59 -46.44 -10.61
N ASP A 537 -20.95 -45.36 -10.15
CA ASP A 537 -20.37 -45.21 -8.81
C ASP A 537 -21.39 -45.52 -7.70
N LYS A 538 -21.34 -46.76 -7.23
CA LYS A 538 -22.21 -47.36 -6.21
C LYS A 538 -21.33 -47.96 -5.12
N PRO A 539 -21.83 -48.06 -3.87
CA PRO A 539 -21.09 -48.71 -2.79
C PRO A 539 -20.57 -50.09 -3.19
N LEU A 540 -19.25 -50.21 -3.33
CA LEU A 540 -18.58 -51.40 -3.82
C LEU A 540 -18.96 -52.64 -3.00
N THR A 541 -19.21 -53.77 -3.67
CA THR A 541 -19.38 -55.07 -3.01
C THR A 541 -18.13 -55.46 -2.22
N ASP A 542 -18.27 -56.36 -1.25
CA ASP A 542 -17.12 -56.83 -0.46
C ASP A 542 -16.07 -57.52 -1.34
N ALA A 543 -16.49 -58.16 -2.45
CA ALA A 543 -15.58 -58.73 -3.45
C ALA A 543 -14.77 -57.65 -4.19
N GLN A 544 -15.41 -56.56 -4.64
CA GLN A 544 -14.71 -55.42 -5.24
C GLN A 544 -13.77 -54.72 -4.24
N ARG A 545 -14.21 -54.54 -2.98
CA ARG A 545 -13.35 -54.00 -1.90
C ARG A 545 -12.18 -54.93 -1.53
N LEU A 546 -12.31 -56.24 -1.76
CA LEU A 546 -11.20 -57.18 -1.63
C LEU A 546 -10.22 -57.07 -2.81
N ALA A 547 -10.73 -56.93 -4.03
CA ALA A 547 -9.94 -56.78 -5.26
C ALA A 547 -9.12 -55.47 -5.34
N LEU A 548 -9.58 -54.40 -4.69
CA LEU A 548 -8.84 -53.14 -4.56
C LEU A 548 -7.63 -53.21 -3.61
N LYS A 549 -7.45 -54.28 -2.84
CA LYS A 549 -6.26 -54.43 -1.99
C LYS A 549 -5.04 -54.69 -2.88
N PRO A 550 -3.91 -53.98 -2.68
CA PRO A 550 -2.70 -54.25 -3.44
C PRO A 550 -2.28 -55.71 -3.20
N ALA A 551 -2.00 -56.44 -4.28
CA ALA A 551 -1.51 -57.81 -4.19
C ALA A 551 -0.27 -57.84 -3.27
N PRO A 552 -0.17 -58.82 -2.34
CA PRO A 552 0.94 -58.87 -1.40
C PRO A 552 2.25 -58.93 -2.20
N LYS A 553 3.16 -57.99 -1.93
CA LYS A 553 4.48 -57.95 -2.57
C LYS A 553 5.12 -59.33 -2.42
N LYS A 554 5.40 -59.99 -3.54
CA LYS A 554 6.26 -61.17 -3.53
C LYS A 554 7.60 -60.73 -2.93
N VAL A 555 7.94 -61.33 -1.80
CA VAL A 555 9.30 -61.24 -1.25
C VAL A 555 10.11 -62.21 -2.09
N ASP A 556 10.89 -61.69 -3.02
CA ASP A 556 11.75 -62.53 -3.87
C ASP A 556 12.71 -63.31 -2.98
N ALA A 557 12.71 -64.64 -3.14
CA ALA A 557 13.51 -65.52 -2.31
C ALA A 557 15.01 -65.27 -2.57
N ALA A 558 15.76 -65.00 -1.51
CA ALA A 558 17.19 -64.72 -1.60
C ALA A 558 17.93 -65.86 -2.34
N PRO A 559 18.81 -65.56 -3.31
CA PRO A 559 19.52 -66.59 -4.06
C PRO A 559 20.34 -67.51 -3.16
N LYS A 560 20.19 -68.83 -3.34
CA LYS A 560 21.01 -69.83 -2.63
C LYS A 560 22.45 -69.78 -3.16
N SER A 561 23.40 -69.36 -2.32
CA SER A 561 24.83 -69.39 -2.63
C SER A 561 25.50 -70.67 -2.12
N SER A 562 26.29 -71.34 -2.96
CA SER A 562 27.10 -72.53 -2.64
C SER A 562 28.26 -72.66 -3.63
N PRO A 563 29.41 -73.26 -3.27
CA PRO A 563 30.16 -73.06 -2.02
C PRO A 563 31.68 -72.81 -2.30
N ASP A 564 32.50 -72.95 -1.24
CA ASP A 564 33.95 -73.31 -1.25
C ASP A 564 35.10 -72.24 -1.33
N LYS A 565 35.83 -72.18 -0.19
CA LYS A 565 37.30 -72.25 0.01
C LYS A 565 38.26 -71.22 -0.62
N LYS A 566 38.87 -70.40 0.27
CA LYS A 566 40.31 -70.41 0.69
C LYS A 566 40.55 -69.29 1.72
N SER A 567 40.76 -69.55 3.02
CA SER A 567 42.00 -69.99 3.69
C SER A 567 43.11 -68.94 3.78
N GLY A 568 43.26 -68.31 4.96
CA GLY A 568 44.38 -67.42 5.33
C GLY A 568 44.34 -67.10 6.83
N LYS A 569 45.51 -67.08 7.51
CA LYS A 569 45.63 -66.81 8.97
C LYS A 569 46.08 -65.37 9.22
N VAL A 570 45.69 -64.79 10.37
CA VAL A 570 46.55 -64.06 11.35
C VAL A 570 45.68 -63.56 12.53
N ALA A 571 46.27 -63.47 13.72
CA ALA A 571 45.72 -62.89 14.96
C ALA A 571 46.89 -62.59 15.93
N PRO A 572 46.72 -61.86 17.06
CA PRO A 572 45.57 -61.08 17.57
C PRO A 572 45.86 -59.54 17.49
N ASP A 573 45.08 -58.58 18.04
CA ASP A 573 44.77 -58.36 19.47
C ASP A 573 43.75 -57.21 19.76
N THR A 574 43.27 -57.17 21.01
CA THR A 574 42.63 -56.07 21.77
C THR A 574 41.37 -55.34 21.27
N LYS A 575 40.26 -55.62 21.99
CA LYS A 575 39.19 -54.68 22.44
C LYS A 575 38.25 -54.11 21.33
N GLN A 576 36.97 -53.84 21.58
CA GLN A 576 36.20 -53.81 22.83
C GLN A 576 34.78 -54.40 22.60
N LYS A 577 34.14 -55.01 23.61
CA LYS A 577 32.84 -55.72 23.48
C LYS A 577 31.66 -54.84 23.87
N THR A 578 30.51 -55.01 23.20
CA THR A 578 29.18 -54.75 23.79
C THR A 578 28.12 -55.66 23.16
N VAL A 579 27.54 -56.58 23.94
CA VAL A 579 26.40 -57.43 23.56
C VAL A 579 25.52 -57.66 24.80
N CYS A 580 24.22 -57.87 24.57
CA CYS A 580 23.11 -58.12 25.50
C CYS A 580 23.36 -59.28 26.52
N LYS A 581 22.48 -59.61 27.50
CA LYS A 581 20.99 -59.71 27.44
C LYS A 581 20.37 -60.00 28.83
N LYS A 582 19.03 -60.15 28.89
CA LYS A 582 18.14 -60.57 30.01
C LYS A 582 17.71 -59.42 30.95
N GLU A 583 16.58 -59.48 31.68
CA GLU A 583 15.61 -60.58 31.94
C GLU A 583 14.12 -60.09 31.94
N ALA A 584 13.16 -60.84 32.53
CA ALA A 584 11.71 -60.58 32.60
C ALA A 584 11.17 -60.91 34.04
N PRO A 585 9.86 -61.02 34.40
CA PRO A 585 8.57 -60.74 33.70
C PRO A 585 7.55 -59.91 34.56
N CYS A 586 6.23 -60.00 34.27
CA CYS A 586 5.12 -59.25 34.93
C CYS A 586 4.05 -60.19 35.54
N PRO A 587 3.34 -59.83 36.65
CA PRO A 587 2.28 -60.65 37.25
C PRO A 587 0.82 -60.12 37.13
N LYS A 588 -0.05 -60.98 36.58
CA LYS A 588 -1.50 -61.18 36.87
C LYS A 588 -2.55 -60.13 36.44
N CYS A 589 -3.70 -60.68 36.04
CA CYS A 589 -5.00 -60.02 35.84
C CYS A 589 -6.08 -60.84 36.57
N ASP A 590 -7.30 -60.29 36.74
CA ASP A 590 -8.51 -61.11 36.83
C ASP A 590 -9.74 -60.37 36.23
N LYS A 591 -10.88 -61.07 36.08
CA LYS A 591 -12.02 -60.70 35.21
C LYS A 591 -13.33 -60.51 35.98
N LYS A 592 -14.21 -59.59 35.52
CA LYS A 592 -15.61 -59.88 35.08
C LYS A 592 -16.48 -58.66 34.70
N THR A 593 -17.44 -58.94 33.80
CA THR A 593 -18.80 -58.35 33.61
C THR A 593 -19.06 -56.85 33.30
N ARG A 594 -19.67 -56.64 32.13
CA ARG A 594 -20.92 -55.87 31.81
C ARG A 594 -21.11 -54.42 32.34
N GLY A 595 -21.37 -53.50 31.41
CA GLY A 595 -22.64 -52.75 31.41
C GLY A 595 -22.61 -51.20 31.47
N CYS A 596 -23.30 -50.59 30.50
CA CYS A 596 -24.13 -49.37 30.57
C CYS A 596 -23.62 -47.99 31.09
N SER A 597 -23.81 -46.99 30.21
CA SER A 597 -24.51 -45.70 30.42
C SER A 597 -23.93 -44.57 31.30
N CYS A 598 -23.73 -43.43 30.62
CA CYS A 598 -24.26 -42.09 30.92
C CYS A 598 -23.87 -41.30 32.19
N SER A 599 -23.64 -40.00 31.96
CA SER A 599 -23.86 -38.87 32.89
C SER A 599 -22.91 -38.75 34.10
N SER A 600 -22.74 -37.59 34.75
CA SER A 600 -22.83 -36.16 34.35
C SER A 600 -22.46 -35.30 35.58
N VAL A 601 -22.14 -34.00 35.41
CA VAL A 601 -22.04 -32.99 36.50
C VAL A 601 -20.85 -33.23 37.46
N ALA A 602 -20.27 -32.25 38.16
CA ALA A 602 -19.88 -30.85 37.84
C ALA A 602 -18.94 -30.38 38.98
N ASP A 603 -18.40 -29.15 38.87
CA ASP A 603 -17.90 -28.34 39.99
C ASP A 603 -16.68 -28.86 40.79
N SER A 604 -15.94 -28.02 41.53
CA SER A 604 -15.74 -26.55 41.44
C SER A 604 -14.47 -26.16 42.20
N SER A 605 -13.97 -24.92 42.01
CA SER A 605 -13.08 -24.20 42.94
C SER A 605 -11.66 -24.81 43.14
N SER A 606 -10.65 -24.11 43.67
CA SER A 606 -10.32 -22.67 43.61
C SER A 606 -8.85 -22.47 44.03
N SER A 607 -8.21 -21.40 43.53
CA SER A 607 -7.12 -20.63 44.17
C SER A 607 -6.06 -21.35 45.04
N ASN A 608 -4.77 -21.16 44.70
CA ASN A 608 -3.93 -20.26 45.51
C ASN A 608 -2.60 -19.88 44.84
N ILE A 609 -2.06 -18.74 45.29
CA ILE A 609 -0.74 -18.19 44.95
C ILE A 609 0.14 -18.32 46.20
N PRO A 610 1.46 -18.50 46.05
CA PRO A 610 2.37 -17.61 46.80
C PRO A 610 3.45 -16.97 45.91
N VAL A 611 3.86 -15.77 46.32
CA VAL A 611 4.98 -15.01 45.75
C VAL A 611 6.26 -15.36 46.51
N PHE A 612 7.42 -15.35 45.84
CA PHE A 612 8.69 -15.07 46.50
C PHE A 612 9.56 -14.12 45.67
N LEU A 613 10.19 -13.15 46.35
CA LEU A 613 11.16 -12.19 45.80
C LEU A 613 12.57 -12.56 46.25
N PHE A 614 13.58 -12.19 45.47
CA PHE A 614 14.92 -11.89 45.97
C PHE A 614 15.57 -10.75 45.15
N PHE A 615 16.20 -9.81 45.86
CA PHE A 615 17.18 -8.84 45.34
C PHE A 615 18.59 -9.51 45.37
N ALA A 616 19.70 -8.98 44.81
CA ALA A 616 20.02 -7.59 44.46
C ALA A 616 21.08 -7.46 43.34
N LEU A 617 21.17 -6.25 42.74
CA LEU A 617 22.36 -5.37 42.51
C LEU A 617 23.78 -5.98 42.52
N ALA A 618 24.76 -5.57 41.71
CA ALA A 618 24.92 -4.51 40.67
C ALA A 618 26.12 -4.91 39.74
N LEU A 619 26.61 -4.22 38.69
CA LEU A 619 26.83 -2.79 38.39
C LEU A 619 26.84 -2.50 36.86
N LEU A 620 26.65 -1.22 36.50
CA LEU A 620 26.91 -0.56 35.21
C LEU A 620 28.07 0.47 35.42
N PRO A 621 28.55 1.26 34.41
CA PRO A 621 28.17 1.38 32.98
C PRO A 621 29.36 0.98 32.06
N ILE A 622 29.51 1.29 30.76
CA ILE A 622 28.89 2.17 29.72
C ILE A 622 29.02 1.41 28.36
N PHE A 623 28.72 1.84 27.12
CA PHE A 623 28.26 3.10 26.50
C PHE A 623 27.61 2.78 25.12
N TYR A 624 26.37 3.21 24.82
CA TYR A 624 25.97 3.68 23.47
C TYR A 624 24.64 4.45 23.51
N ARG A 625 24.46 5.49 22.66
CA ARG A 625 23.36 6.47 22.83
C ARG A 625 22.85 7.05 21.50
N ARG A 626 21.59 6.74 21.16
CA ARG A 626 20.68 7.45 20.22
C ARG A 626 21.16 7.80 18.80
N ARG A 627 20.41 7.30 17.81
CA ARG A 627 19.88 7.97 16.59
C ARG A 627 18.70 7.09 16.11
N ARG A 628 17.47 7.54 15.82
CA ARG A 628 16.91 8.84 15.35
C ARG A 628 17.50 9.34 14.02
#